data_AF-A0A0D2Y9C9-F1
#
_entry.id   AF-A0A0D2Y9C9-F1
#
_cell.length_a   1.000
_cell.length_b   1.000
_cell.length_c   1.000
_cell.angle_alpha   90.00
_cell.angle_beta   90.00
_cell.angle_gamma   90.00
#
_symmetry.space_group_name_H-M   'P 1'
#
loop_
_entity.id
_entity.type
_entity.pdbx_description
1 polymer ?
#
loop_
_entity_poly.entity_id
_entity_poly.type
_entity_poly.pdbx_seq_one_letter_code
_entity_poly.pdbx_strand_id
1 'polypeptide(L)'
;MGFKPLENLNLPVIHLSGESDAEMRKIVKEIDIAIRQRVSSIGVQQKLTDDEQGILVTRLLCVRNRTYLWAHLTLDLIQRQLDINKEKIIDITSHLPQNVNEAYERILCRTFSTEKATRMLHLILAAKRPLTLGEMIVALELQQHHQSIDDIELEPEDRFLSASGVSF
;
A
#
# COMPACT_ATOMS: atom_id res chain seq x y z
N MET A 1 -23.76 21.47 -11.43
CA MET A 1 -22.89 22.64 -11.68
C MET A 1 -21.47 22.13 -11.78
N GLY A 2 -20.85 22.22 -12.95
CA GLY A 2 -19.49 21.72 -13.17
C GLY A 2 -18.44 22.70 -12.67
N PHE A 3 -17.38 22.20 -12.03
CA PHE A 3 -16.18 22.96 -11.74
C PHE A 3 -15.58 23.45 -13.06
N LYS A 4 -15.51 24.78 -13.24
CA LYS A 4 -14.82 25.37 -14.39
C LYS A 4 -13.30 25.29 -14.15
N PRO A 5 -12.48 24.93 -15.14
CA PRO A 5 -11.03 24.95 -15.02
C PRO A 5 -10.55 26.34 -14.60
N LEU A 6 -9.68 26.38 -13.57
CA LEU A 6 -9.11 27.62 -13.02
C LEU A 6 -8.20 28.37 -14.02
N GLU A 7 -7.91 27.75 -15.16
CA GLU A 7 -7.13 28.29 -16.28
C GLU A 7 -7.67 29.62 -16.82
N ASN A 8 -8.97 29.89 -16.66
CA ASN A 8 -9.63 31.10 -17.16
C ASN A 8 -9.63 32.30 -16.19
N LEU A 9 -9.02 32.18 -15.01
CA LEU A 9 -9.10 33.22 -13.96
C LEU A 9 -7.90 34.17 -13.88
N ASN A 10 -6.89 34.07 -14.76
CA ASN A 10 -5.66 34.88 -14.69
C ASN A 10 -5.03 34.90 -13.27
N LEU A 11 -5.20 33.81 -12.52
CA LEU A 11 -4.56 33.63 -11.22
C LEU A 11 -3.15 33.06 -11.45
N PRO A 12 -2.14 33.41 -10.64
CA PRO A 12 -0.87 32.73 -10.67
C PRO A 12 -1.07 31.27 -10.22
N VAL A 13 -1.23 30.38 -11.20
CA VAL A 13 -1.34 28.94 -10.98
C VAL A 13 0.07 28.37 -10.96
N ILE A 14 0.47 27.78 -9.84
CA ILE A 14 1.69 27.00 -9.75
C ILE A 14 1.45 25.71 -10.50
N HIS A 15 1.97 25.61 -11.72
CA HIS A 15 2.05 24.32 -12.40
C HIS A 15 3.13 23.47 -11.74
N LEU A 16 2.72 22.35 -11.16
CA LEU A 16 3.64 21.36 -10.63
C LEU A 16 4.13 20.50 -11.80
N SER A 17 5.45 20.30 -11.89
CA SER A 17 6.03 19.37 -12.87
C SER A 17 5.39 18.00 -12.72
N GLY A 18 4.78 17.47 -13.78
CA GLY A 18 4.02 16.21 -13.75
C GLY A 18 2.50 16.37 -13.91
N GLU A 19 1.97 17.59 -13.83
CA GLU A 19 0.53 17.85 -13.99
C GLU A 19 0.09 17.87 -15.46
N SER A 20 1.02 18.07 -16.40
CA SER A 20 0.68 18.06 -17.83
C SER A 20 0.36 16.64 -18.32
N ASP A 21 -0.62 16.52 -19.22
CA ASP A 21 -0.99 15.25 -19.86
C ASP A 21 0.22 14.53 -20.51
N ALA A 22 1.18 15.30 -21.04
CA ALA A 22 2.37 14.76 -21.66
C ALA A 22 3.32 14.12 -20.63
N GLU A 23 3.49 14.73 -19.47
CA GLU A 23 4.30 14.19 -18.38
C GLU A 23 3.59 13.00 -17.72
N MET A 24 2.28 13.09 -17.49
CA MET A 24 1.48 11.99 -16.96
C MET A 24 1.60 10.72 -17.83
N ARG A 25 1.57 10.86 -19.16
CA ARG A 25 1.81 9.73 -20.08
C ARG A 25 3.21 9.13 -19.95
N LYS A 26 4.24 9.95 -19.73
CA LYS A 26 5.61 9.47 -19.51
C LYS A 26 5.71 8.69 -18.20
N ILE A 27 5.10 9.21 -17.13
CA ILE A 27 5.04 8.56 -15.81
C ILE A 27 4.36 7.20 -15.90
N VAL A 28 3.19 7.11 -16.56
CA VAL A 28 2.49 5.83 -16.76
C VAL A 28 3.39 4.82 -17.49
N LYS A 29 4.09 5.25 -18.55
CA LYS A 29 5.01 4.38 -19.28
C LYS A 29 6.19 3.90 -18.42
N GLU A 30 6.71 4.76 -17.56
CA GLU A 30 7.78 4.39 -16.64
C GLU A 30 7.31 3.37 -15.60
N ILE A 31 6.10 3.55 -15.05
CA ILE A 31 5.46 2.59 -14.17
C ILE A 31 5.27 1.24 -14.87
N ASP A 32 4.84 1.23 -16.15
CA ASP A 32 4.69 -0.01 -16.92
C ASP A 32 6.03 -0.76 -17.05
N ILE A 33 7.14 -0.04 -17.23
CA ILE A 33 8.50 -0.62 -17.27
C ILE A 33 8.86 -1.21 -15.89
N ALA A 34 8.63 -0.46 -14.81
CA ALA A 34 8.90 -0.91 -13.45
C ALA A 34 8.12 -2.18 -13.10
N ILE A 35 6.83 -2.24 -13.48
CA ILE A 35 5.99 -3.44 -13.29
C ILE A 35 6.61 -4.65 -14.01
N ARG A 36 6.98 -4.50 -15.29
CA ARG A 36 7.57 -5.60 -16.08
C ARG A 36 8.86 -6.12 -15.44
N GLN A 37 9.75 -5.23 -15.02
CA GLN A 37 11.01 -5.60 -14.36
C GLN A 37 10.78 -6.34 -13.04
N ARG A 38 9.83 -5.85 -12.24
CA ARG A 38 9.50 -6.46 -10.95
C ARG A 38 8.80 -7.81 -11.12
N VAL A 39 7.90 -7.96 -12.07
CA VAL A 39 7.28 -9.26 -12.40
C VAL A 39 8.33 -10.26 -12.86
N SER A 40 9.29 -9.85 -13.68
CA SER A 40 10.40 -10.73 -14.08
C SER A 40 11.20 -11.21 -12.87
N SER A 41 11.50 -10.32 -11.92
CA SER A 41 12.18 -10.66 -10.67
C SER A 41 11.38 -11.65 -9.81
N ILE A 42 10.06 -11.44 -9.69
CA ILE A 42 9.16 -12.40 -9.01
C ILE A 42 9.15 -13.73 -9.75
N GLY A 43 9.15 -13.71 -11.08
CA GLY A 43 9.19 -14.88 -11.94
C GLY A 43 10.42 -15.75 -11.67
N VAL A 44 11.60 -15.14 -11.51
CA VAL A 44 12.83 -15.86 -11.14
C VAL A 44 12.72 -16.45 -9.73
N GLN A 45 12.25 -15.67 -8.76
CA GLN A 45 12.16 -16.08 -7.35
C GLN A 45 11.15 -17.22 -7.12
N GLN A 46 10.03 -17.18 -7.82
CA GLN A 46 8.93 -18.15 -7.68
C GLN A 46 8.88 -19.19 -8.81
N LYS A 47 9.85 -19.17 -9.72
CA LYS A 47 9.94 -20.08 -10.89
C LYS A 47 8.69 -20.05 -11.78
N LEU A 48 8.14 -18.85 -12.01
CA LEU A 48 6.98 -18.67 -12.89
C LEU A 48 7.39 -18.90 -14.34
N THR A 49 6.53 -19.58 -15.09
CA THR A 49 6.66 -19.74 -16.54
C THR A 49 6.51 -18.39 -17.27
N ASP A 50 7.02 -18.30 -18.50
CA ASP A 50 6.86 -17.09 -19.33
C ASP A 50 5.38 -16.72 -19.56
N ASP A 51 4.54 -17.74 -19.72
CA ASP A 51 3.08 -17.59 -19.84
C ASP A 51 2.48 -16.96 -18.58
N GLU A 52 2.86 -17.45 -17.40
CA GLU A 52 2.38 -16.94 -16.11
C GLU A 52 2.82 -15.49 -15.88
N GLN A 53 4.09 -15.17 -16.18
CA GLN A 53 4.60 -13.80 -16.13
C GLN A 53 3.84 -12.90 -17.12
N GLY A 54 3.57 -13.38 -18.34
CA GLY A 54 2.83 -12.65 -19.37
C GLY A 54 1.39 -12.33 -18.94
N ILE A 55 0.69 -13.29 -18.34
CA ILE A 55 -0.66 -13.09 -17.79
C ILE A 55 -0.63 -12.05 -16.68
N LEU A 56 0.32 -12.17 -15.75
CA LEU A 56 0.44 -11.26 -14.62
C LEU A 56 0.71 -9.82 -15.07
N VAL A 57 1.68 -9.62 -15.98
CA VAL A 57 1.96 -8.30 -16.57
C VAL A 57 0.72 -7.76 -17.25
N THR A 58 0.07 -8.54 -18.11
CA THR A 58 -1.11 -8.07 -18.87
C THR A 58 -2.20 -7.57 -17.92
N ARG A 59 -2.50 -8.34 -16.87
CA ARG A 59 -3.53 -7.98 -15.89
C ARG A 59 -3.17 -6.73 -15.09
N LEU A 60 -1.93 -6.63 -14.60
CA LEU A 60 -1.46 -5.44 -13.89
C LEU A 60 -1.52 -4.20 -14.80
N LEU A 61 -1.17 -4.34 -16.08
CA LEU A 61 -1.19 -3.28 -17.08
C LEU A 61 -2.60 -2.86 -17.56
N CYS A 62 -3.66 -3.55 -17.13
CA CYS A 62 -5.05 -3.11 -17.39
C CYS A 62 -5.59 -2.06 -16.41
N VAL A 63 -4.99 -1.89 -15.23
CA VAL A 63 -5.46 -0.93 -14.20
C VAL A 63 -5.22 0.53 -14.61
N ARG A 64 -6.22 1.40 -14.69
CA ARG A 64 -6.00 2.75 -15.25
C ARG A 64 -5.23 3.70 -14.33
N ASN A 65 -5.53 3.70 -13.03
CA ASN A 65 -5.04 4.72 -12.09
C ASN A 65 -3.84 4.21 -11.28
N ARG A 66 -2.84 3.68 -11.96
CA ARG A 66 -1.62 3.15 -11.32
C ARG A 66 -0.66 4.27 -10.95
N THR A 67 -0.14 4.17 -9.74
CA THR A 67 0.99 4.98 -9.25
C THR A 67 2.18 4.05 -8.96
N TYR A 68 3.38 4.62 -8.77
CA TYR A 68 4.54 3.82 -8.30
C TYR A 68 4.23 3.07 -7.02
N LEU A 69 3.59 3.78 -6.08
CA LEU A 69 3.22 3.24 -4.79
C LEU A 69 2.21 2.10 -4.95
N TRP A 70 1.16 2.29 -5.76
CA TRP A 70 0.24 1.20 -6.08
C TRP A 70 0.96 -0.03 -6.65
N ALA A 71 1.89 0.17 -7.59
CA ALA A 71 2.63 -0.91 -8.23
C ALA A 71 3.49 -1.67 -7.21
N HIS A 72 4.22 -0.94 -6.38
CA HIS A 72 5.04 -1.50 -5.30
C HIS A 72 4.19 -2.33 -4.31
N LEU A 73 3.14 -1.73 -3.75
CA LEU A 73 2.26 -2.39 -2.77
C LEU A 73 1.61 -3.65 -3.37
N THR A 74 1.09 -3.55 -4.59
CA THR A 74 0.41 -4.67 -5.26
C THR A 74 1.38 -5.82 -5.56
N LEU A 75 2.57 -5.52 -6.07
CA LEU A 75 3.57 -6.54 -6.41
C LEU A 75 4.16 -7.21 -5.17
N ASP A 76 4.34 -6.47 -4.08
CA ASP A 76 4.77 -7.04 -2.82
C ASP A 76 3.69 -7.95 -2.20
N LEU A 77 2.41 -7.58 -2.32
CA LEU A 77 1.29 -8.44 -1.91
C LEU A 77 1.26 -9.75 -2.72
N ILE A 78 1.54 -9.68 -4.03
CA ILE A 78 1.63 -10.84 -4.91
C ILE A 78 2.83 -11.71 -4.52
N GLN A 79 4.03 -11.12 -4.39
CA GLN A 79 5.25 -11.85 -4.09
C GLN A 79 5.17 -12.65 -2.79
N ARG A 80 4.43 -12.16 -1.80
CA ARG A 80 4.27 -12.84 -0.49
C ARG A 80 3.36 -14.07 -0.53
N GLN A 81 2.60 -14.28 -1.60
CA GLN A 81 1.76 -15.47 -1.71
C GLN A 81 2.60 -16.66 -2.16
N LEU A 82 2.65 -17.69 -1.33
CA LEU A 82 3.31 -18.97 -1.62
C LEU A 82 2.58 -19.69 -2.77
N ASP A 83 3.33 -20.39 -3.61
CA ASP A 83 2.82 -21.26 -4.68
C ASP A 83 1.89 -20.55 -5.67
N ILE A 84 2.41 -19.54 -6.36
CA ILE A 84 1.72 -18.91 -7.48
C ILE A 84 1.70 -19.89 -8.66
N ASN A 85 0.50 -20.28 -9.08
CA ASN A 85 0.24 -20.98 -10.33
C ASN A 85 -0.73 -20.15 -11.20
N LYS A 86 -0.91 -20.54 -12.46
CA LYS A 86 -1.82 -19.84 -13.39
C LYS A 86 -3.22 -19.53 -12.84
N GLU A 87 -3.87 -20.47 -12.16
CA GLU A 87 -5.21 -20.26 -11.58
C GLU A 87 -5.18 -19.21 -10.47
N LYS A 88 -4.16 -19.28 -9.61
CA LYS A 88 -3.96 -18.34 -8.52
C LYS A 88 -3.59 -16.95 -9.03
N ILE A 89 -2.81 -16.85 -10.11
CA ILE A 89 -2.58 -15.57 -10.79
C ILE A 89 -3.91 -14.97 -11.25
N ILE A 90 -4.78 -15.76 -11.87
CA ILE A 90 -6.09 -15.29 -12.31
C ILE A 90 -6.92 -14.82 -11.12
N ASP A 91 -6.95 -15.58 -10.02
CA ASP A 91 -7.70 -15.22 -8.82
C ASP A 91 -7.19 -13.93 -8.16
N ILE A 92 -5.87 -13.83 -7.91
CA ILE A 92 -5.23 -12.64 -7.34
C ILE A 92 -5.46 -11.43 -8.25
N THR A 93 -5.32 -11.63 -9.57
CA THR A 93 -5.44 -10.53 -10.52
C THR A 93 -6.89 -10.11 -10.79
N SER A 94 -7.87 -10.97 -10.51
CA SER A 94 -9.29 -10.64 -10.64
C SER A 94 -9.74 -9.64 -9.57
N HIS A 95 -9.11 -9.71 -8.42
CA HIS A 95 -9.32 -8.79 -7.33
C HIS A 95 -8.12 -7.87 -7.23
N LEU A 96 -7.62 -7.19 -8.28
CA LEU A 96 -6.55 -6.19 -8.08
C LEU A 96 -7.09 -4.90 -7.50
N PRO A 97 -6.31 -4.19 -6.67
CA PRO A 97 -6.69 -2.85 -6.25
C PRO A 97 -6.76 -1.94 -7.49
N GLN A 98 -7.81 -1.15 -7.61
CA GLN A 98 -8.03 -0.29 -8.78
C GLN A 98 -7.29 1.05 -8.67
N ASN A 99 -6.83 1.40 -7.47
CA ASN A 99 -6.10 2.63 -7.18
C ASN A 99 -5.26 2.44 -5.90
N VAL A 100 -4.43 3.44 -5.60
CA VAL A 100 -3.51 3.42 -4.46
C VAL A 100 -4.23 3.30 -3.10
N ASN A 101 -5.42 3.90 -2.94
CA ASN A 101 -6.16 3.83 -1.68
C ASN A 101 -6.63 2.40 -1.39
N GLU A 102 -7.16 1.71 -2.40
CA GLU A 102 -7.56 0.31 -2.24
C GLU A 102 -6.34 -0.59 -1.97
N ALA A 103 -5.18 -0.30 -2.58
CA ALA A 103 -3.96 -1.04 -2.28
C ALA A 103 -3.54 -0.86 -0.82
N TYR A 104 -3.67 0.35 -0.29
CA TYR A 104 -3.44 0.64 1.12
C TYR A 104 -4.43 -0.05 2.05
N GLU A 105 -5.73 0.03 1.76
CA GLU A 105 -6.78 -0.62 2.56
C GLU A 105 -6.50 -2.11 2.73
N ARG A 106 -6.06 -2.80 1.67
CA ARG A 106 -5.74 -4.22 1.75
C ARG A 106 -4.54 -4.55 2.63
N ILE A 107 -3.56 -3.66 2.69
CA ILE A 107 -2.45 -3.81 3.61
C ILE A 107 -2.96 -3.62 5.02
N LEU A 108 -3.69 -2.53 5.27
CA LEU A 108 -4.26 -2.22 6.59
C LEU A 108 -5.15 -3.36 7.11
N CYS A 109 -6.05 -3.89 6.29
CA CYS A 109 -6.94 -4.99 6.66
C CYS A 109 -6.21 -6.32 6.93
N ARG A 110 -5.04 -6.55 6.35
CA ARG A 110 -4.22 -7.74 6.65
C ARG A 110 -3.45 -7.59 7.96
N THR A 111 -3.01 -6.37 8.24
CA THR A 111 -2.07 -6.06 9.30
C THR A 111 -2.76 -5.80 10.64
N PHE A 112 -3.93 -5.16 10.65
CA PHE A 112 -4.63 -4.78 11.87
C PHE A 112 -6.12 -5.10 11.79
N SER A 113 -6.73 -5.38 12.95
CA SER A 113 -8.18 -5.28 13.05
C SER A 113 -8.59 -3.82 12.85
N THR A 114 -9.75 -3.58 12.23
CA THR A 114 -10.30 -2.23 12.03
C THR A 114 -10.36 -1.44 13.35
N GLU A 115 -10.65 -2.13 14.45
CA GLU A 115 -10.66 -1.55 15.79
C GLU A 115 -9.26 -1.08 16.25
N LYS A 116 -8.23 -1.94 16.13
CA LYS A 116 -6.85 -1.60 16.52
C LYS A 116 -6.30 -0.47 15.64
N ALA A 117 -6.58 -0.48 14.34
CA ALA A 117 -6.19 0.59 13.41
C ALA A 117 -6.87 1.92 13.74
N THR A 118 -8.18 1.91 14.00
CA THR A 118 -8.95 3.11 14.37
C THR A 118 -8.44 3.70 15.67
N ARG A 119 -8.19 2.85 16.67
CA ARG A 119 -7.65 3.27 17.96
C ARG A 119 -6.25 3.87 17.83
N MET A 120 -5.38 3.26 17.03
CA MET A 120 -4.06 3.82 16.71
C MET A 120 -4.17 5.22 16.08
N LEU A 121 -5.06 5.40 15.11
CA LEU A 121 -5.26 6.70 14.47
C LEU A 121 -5.74 7.76 15.47
N HIS A 122 -6.69 7.42 16.35
CA HIS A 122 -7.12 8.34 17.41
C HIS A 122 -5.99 8.73 18.35
N LEU A 123 -5.11 7.79 18.73
CA LEU A 123 -3.94 8.08 19.55
C LEU A 123 -2.98 9.05 18.85
N ILE A 124 -2.72 8.84 17.56
CA ILE A 124 -1.88 9.73 16.75
C ILE A 124 -2.48 11.13 16.69
N LEU A 125 -3.80 11.23 16.45
CA LEU A 125 -4.50 12.52 16.33
C LEU A 125 -4.58 13.29 17.65
N ALA A 126 -4.74 12.57 18.77
CA ALA A 126 -4.85 13.17 20.10
C ALA A 126 -3.49 13.55 20.71
N ALA A 127 -2.40 12.96 20.22
CA ALA A 127 -1.06 13.18 20.77
C ALA A 127 -0.56 14.60 20.47
N LYS A 128 -0.07 15.28 21.52
CA LYS A 128 0.53 16.64 21.40
C LYS A 128 1.83 16.65 20.57
N ARG A 129 2.52 15.51 20.54
CA ARG A 129 3.77 15.28 19.77
C ARG A 129 3.73 13.87 19.19
N PRO A 130 4.55 13.54 18.18
CA PRO A 130 4.70 12.17 17.72
C PRO A 130 5.02 11.22 18.87
N LEU A 131 4.33 10.09 18.92
CA LEU A 131 4.56 9.02 19.88
C LEU A 131 5.77 8.19 19.44
N THR A 132 6.59 7.77 20.39
CA THR A 132 7.61 6.75 20.13
C THR A 132 6.95 5.38 19.92
N LEU A 133 7.72 4.42 19.38
CA LEU A 133 7.20 3.06 19.16
C LEU A 133 6.73 2.42 20.47
N GLY A 134 7.57 2.46 21.52
CA GLY A 134 7.18 1.97 22.85
C GLY A 134 5.97 2.70 23.44
N GLU A 135 5.87 4.03 23.27
CA GLU A 135 4.69 4.79 23.72
C GLU A 135 3.40 4.33 23.00
N MET A 136 3.49 4.06 21.69
CA MET A 136 2.37 3.56 20.91
C MET A 136 1.95 2.16 21.34
N ILE A 137 2.90 1.25 21.57
CA ILE A 137 2.64 -0.12 22.02
C ILE A 137 1.89 -0.07 23.37
N VAL A 138 2.41 0.67 24.35
CA VAL A 138 1.76 0.83 25.66
C VAL A 138 0.35 1.41 25.50
N ALA A 139 0.19 2.46 24.69
CA ALA A 139 -1.10 3.11 24.51
C ALA A 139 -2.15 2.22 23.80
N LEU A 140 -1.72 1.28 22.96
CA LEU A 140 -2.59 0.32 22.28
C LEU A 140 -2.97 -0.87 23.18
N GLU A 141 -2.07 -1.31 24.04
CA GLU A 141 -2.33 -2.44 24.96
C GLU A 141 -3.04 -2.00 26.25
N LEU A 142 -3.06 -0.71 26.57
CA LEU A 142 -3.79 -0.17 27.74
C LEU A 142 -5.29 -0.52 27.67
N GLN A 143 -5.85 -1.17 28.69
CA GLN A 143 -7.28 -1.42 28.80
C GLN A 143 -7.85 -0.79 30.07
N GLN A 144 -9.17 -0.59 30.12
CA GLN A 144 -9.84 0.05 31.26
C GLN A 144 -9.66 -0.69 32.59
N HIS A 145 -9.31 -1.98 32.55
CA HIS A 145 -9.15 -2.82 33.73
C HIS A 145 -7.72 -2.86 34.30
N HIS A 146 -6.72 -2.31 33.58
CA HIS A 146 -5.35 -2.23 34.07
C HIS A 146 -5.25 -1.17 35.19
N GLN A 147 -4.60 -1.51 36.31
CA GLN A 147 -4.45 -0.62 37.45
C GLN A 147 -3.00 -0.11 37.61
N SER A 148 -2.03 -0.84 37.06
CA SER A 148 -0.62 -0.47 36.96
C SER A 148 -0.08 -0.68 35.54
N ILE A 149 1.03 -0.03 35.22
CA ILE A 149 1.81 -0.29 33.99
C ILE A 149 2.37 -1.72 33.99
N ASP A 150 2.70 -2.25 35.17
CA ASP A 150 3.22 -3.62 35.34
C ASP A 150 2.17 -4.70 35.01
N ASP A 151 0.89 -4.32 34.94
CA ASP A 151 -0.21 -5.23 34.58
C ASP A 151 -0.36 -5.38 33.06
N ILE A 152 0.36 -4.57 32.26
CA ILE A 152 0.24 -4.53 30.81
C ILE A 152 1.22 -5.54 30.20
N GLU A 153 0.69 -6.59 29.57
CA GLU A 153 1.50 -7.48 28.76
C GLU A 153 1.85 -6.78 27.43
N LEU A 154 3.09 -6.30 27.32
CA LEU A 154 3.56 -5.58 26.13
C LEU A 154 4.10 -6.54 25.08
N GLU A 155 3.64 -6.38 23.83
CA GLU A 155 4.30 -7.03 22.71
C GLU A 155 5.71 -6.47 22.51
N PRO A 156 6.73 -7.32 22.28
CA PRO A 156 8.07 -6.85 21.92
C PRO A 156 8.04 -5.98 20.66
N GLU A 157 8.85 -4.92 20.62
CA GLU A 157 8.89 -3.97 19.49
C GLU A 157 9.14 -4.67 18.15
N ASP A 158 10.02 -5.67 18.11
CA ASP A 158 10.32 -6.47 16.91
C ASP A 158 9.07 -7.22 16.39
N ARG A 159 8.21 -7.67 17.29
CA ARG A 159 6.96 -8.35 16.92
C ARG A 159 5.95 -7.37 16.36
N PHE A 160 5.85 -6.18 16.95
CA PHE A 160 5.00 -5.11 16.44
C PHE A 160 5.41 -4.65 15.03
N LEU A 161 6.71 -4.56 14.77
CA LEU A 161 7.25 -4.22 13.45
C LEU A 161 7.01 -5.34 12.41
N SER A 162 7.21 -6.60 12.79
CA SER A 162 6.98 -7.74 11.89
C SER A 162 5.49 -7.97 11.58
N ALA A 163 4.60 -7.72 12.53
CA ALA A 163 3.16 -7.73 12.31
C ALA A 163 2.72 -6.65 11.31
N SER A 164 3.41 -5.49 11.29
CA SER A 164 3.10 -4.35 10.41
C SER A 164 3.23 -4.67 8.90
N GLY A 165 3.94 -5.76 8.56
CA GLY A 165 4.07 -6.23 7.18
C GLY A 165 4.86 -5.28 6.27
N VAL A 166 5.57 -4.29 6.80
CA VAL A 166 6.42 -3.39 6.02
C VAL A 166 7.88 -3.66 6.37
N SER A 167 8.57 -4.40 5.50
CA SER A 167 10.04 -4.46 5.53
C SER A 167 10.54 -3.34 4.63
N PHE A 168 11.18 -2.33 5.22
CA PHE A 168 11.91 -1.29 4.49
C PHE A 168 13.24 -1.82 3.95
#